data_AF-A0A812D0E0-F1
#
_entry.id   AF-A0A812D0E0-F1
#
_cell.length_a   1.000
_cell.length_b   1.000
_cell.length_c   1.000
_cell.angle_alpha   90.00
_cell.angle_beta   90.00
_cell.angle_gamma   90.00
#
_symmetry.space_group_name_H-M   'P 1'
#
loop_
_entity.id
_entity.type
_entity.pdbx_description
1 polymer ?
#
loop_
_entity_poly.entity_id
_entity_poly.type
_entity_poly.pdbx_seq_one_letter_code
_entity_poly.pdbx_strand_id
1 'polypeptide(L)'
;MQLAKGYVEEVKFKDHAHVLKLTSTLQGDRSVYLSFLSVTLYNKWLKRAQKATAKLPTKADLSKCHLEYLPEALFINEDLKTLNLRHNALRERPIEEDIYNIGWLDDLPRFYNLCTLNLANNDLKSFPLAICSIRSLVELNMASNKLEEIPSEIVELCRLQILRLHNNHLTCLPEEMGNMKRLSVVILAFNHFTTVPQVLLRLHGSSETMDSIIMAGNYIERLPGDLLSRMKLIKKIDFRMNRLTLLPSEIAKFQCLEFMTHLDIRDNNIQNLDIRALKGLVYLNCERNSMYTLQLSGVGLKYVYAGHNELKSLNITPKPEWLIDIDISQ
;
A
#
# COMPACT_ATOMS: atom_id res chain seq x y z
N MET A 1 25.83 -18.40 11.71
CA MET A 1 25.26 -19.73 11.36
C MET A 1 23.90 -19.87 12.01
N GLN A 2 22.85 -19.58 11.25
CA GLN A 2 21.50 -20.05 11.56
C GLN A 2 21.37 -21.41 10.86
N LEU A 3 20.92 -22.45 11.57
CA LEU A 3 20.69 -23.75 10.96
C LEU A 3 19.36 -23.64 10.22
N ALA A 4 19.41 -23.18 8.97
CA ALA A 4 18.21 -23.10 8.16
C ALA A 4 17.66 -24.54 7.98
N LYS A 5 16.41 -24.75 8.41
CA LYS A 5 15.73 -26.05 8.48
C LYS A 5 16.55 -27.16 9.18
N GLY A 6 16.65 -27.08 10.50
CA GLY A 6 17.24 -28.13 11.31
C GLY A 6 16.61 -28.20 12.69
N TYR A 7 16.85 -29.29 13.42
CA TYR A 7 16.39 -29.45 14.80
C TYR A 7 17.56 -29.94 15.67
N VAL A 8 17.46 -29.66 16.97
CA VAL A 8 18.43 -30.09 17.97
C VAL A 8 17.76 -31.07 18.92
N GLU A 9 18.42 -32.19 19.16
CA GLU A 9 18.00 -33.20 20.13
C GLU A 9 19.10 -33.39 21.18
N GLU A 10 18.69 -33.60 22.43
CA GLU A 10 19.58 -34.06 23.49
C GLU A 10 19.70 -35.58 23.42
N VAL A 11 20.92 -36.10 23.33
CA VAL A 11 21.17 -37.55 23.20
C VAL A 11 22.11 -38.00 24.31
N LYS A 12 21.89 -39.21 24.84
CA LYS A 12 22.78 -39.86 25.81
C LYS A 12 23.52 -41.01 25.14
N PHE A 13 24.85 -41.02 25.24
CA PHE A 13 25.68 -42.16 24.87
C PHE A 13 26.29 -42.78 26.13
N LYS A 14 26.60 -44.09 26.08
CA LYS A 14 27.05 -44.87 27.25
C LYS A 14 28.20 -44.20 28.03
N ASP A 15 29.12 -43.53 27.34
CA ASP A 15 30.30 -42.89 27.95
C ASP A 15 30.24 -41.35 27.95
N HIS A 16 29.18 -40.74 27.40
CA HIS A 16 29.09 -39.27 27.21
C HIS A 16 27.72 -38.74 27.67
N ALA A 17 27.71 -38.05 28.81
CA ALA A 17 26.49 -37.55 29.44
C ALA A 17 25.90 -36.28 28.78
N HIS A 18 26.69 -35.54 27.99
CA HIS A 18 26.32 -34.24 27.43
C HIS A 18 26.54 -34.21 25.91
N VAL A 19 25.61 -34.80 25.15
CA VAL A 19 25.69 -34.84 23.69
C VAL A 19 24.50 -34.15 23.05
N LEU A 20 24.77 -33.29 22.06
CA LEU A 20 23.77 -32.66 21.22
C LEU A 20 23.81 -33.26 19.82
N LYS A 21 22.67 -33.66 19.29
CA LYS A 21 22.51 -34.03 17.87
C LYS A 21 21.90 -32.85 17.14
N LEU A 22 22.63 -32.32 16.16
CA LEU A 22 22.18 -31.25 15.28
C LEU A 22 21.85 -31.86 13.92
N THR A 23 20.58 -31.84 13.52
CA THR A 23 20.14 -32.36 12.23
C THR A 23 19.85 -31.20 11.28
N SER A 24 20.42 -31.22 10.08
CA SER A 24 20.01 -30.32 8.98
C SER A 24 19.23 -31.10 7.95
N THR A 25 18.11 -30.53 7.50
CA THR A 25 17.22 -31.14 6.49
C THR A 25 17.40 -30.54 5.09
N LEU A 26 18.36 -29.61 4.91
CA LEU A 26 18.58 -28.89 3.65
C LEU A 26 19.10 -29.76 2.48
N GLN A 27 19.75 -30.90 2.74
CA GLN A 27 20.38 -31.75 1.71
C GLN A 27 20.39 -33.24 2.11
N GLY A 28 19.23 -33.78 2.49
CA GLY A 28 19.10 -35.10 3.10
C GLY A 28 19.53 -35.05 4.57
N ASP A 29 18.81 -35.76 5.44
CA ASP A 29 18.97 -35.66 6.89
C ASP A 29 20.42 -35.96 7.33
N ARG A 30 21.22 -34.90 7.49
CA ARG A 30 22.61 -34.99 7.96
C ARG A 30 22.64 -34.56 9.41
N SER A 31 23.06 -35.49 10.25
CA SER A 31 23.18 -35.28 11.69
C SER A 31 24.64 -35.14 12.10
N VAL A 32 24.94 -34.13 12.91
CA VAL A 32 26.24 -33.96 13.57
C VAL A 32 26.05 -34.12 15.08
N TYR A 33 26.92 -34.89 15.72
CA TYR A 33 26.90 -35.10 17.16
C TYR A 33 28.03 -34.30 17.81
N LEU A 34 27.67 -33.47 18.80
CA LEU A 34 28.60 -32.67 19.58
C LEU A 34 28.62 -33.19 21.01
N SER A 35 29.74 -33.78 21.42
CA SER A 35 29.97 -34.22 22.81
C SER A 35 30.71 -33.13 23.59
N PHE A 36 30.28 -32.88 24.82
CA PHE A 36 30.85 -31.86 25.69
C PHE A 36 31.34 -32.47 27.00
N LEU A 37 32.58 -32.13 27.39
CA LEU A 37 33.16 -32.54 28.68
C LEU A 37 32.70 -31.64 29.84
N SER A 38 32.11 -30.47 29.54
CA SER A 38 31.68 -29.48 30.53
C SER A 38 30.20 -29.15 30.36
N VAL A 39 29.44 -29.27 31.47
CA VAL A 39 28.02 -28.90 31.58
C VAL A 39 27.78 -27.45 31.17
N THR A 40 28.69 -26.55 31.52
CA THR A 40 28.56 -25.11 31.23
C THR A 40 28.65 -24.84 29.73
N LEU A 41 29.59 -25.50 29.04
CA LEU A 41 29.72 -25.43 27.58
C LEU A 41 28.53 -26.08 26.89
N TYR A 42 28.09 -27.25 27.36
CA TYR A 42 26.90 -27.94 26.87
C TYR A 42 25.66 -27.03 26.92
N ASN A 43 25.35 -26.45 28.08
CA ASN A 43 24.19 -25.57 28.23
C ASN A 43 24.27 -24.31 27.35
N LYS A 44 25.47 -23.76 27.16
CA LYS A 44 25.69 -22.61 26.26
C LYS A 44 25.44 -22.99 24.79
N TRP A 45 25.89 -24.18 24.38
CA TRP A 45 25.69 -24.68 23.02
C TRP A 45 24.26 -25.14 22.77
N LEU A 46 23.59 -25.76 23.75
CA LEU A 46 22.17 -26.12 23.67
C LEU A 46 21.30 -24.88 23.43
N LYS A 47 21.49 -23.82 24.22
CA LYS A 47 20.77 -22.54 24.01
C LYS A 47 21.05 -21.93 22.64
N ARG A 48 22.29 -21.99 22.17
CA ARG A 48 22.67 -21.47 20.84
C ARG A 48 22.06 -22.31 19.71
N ALA A 49 22.10 -23.62 19.82
CA ALA A 49 21.53 -24.56 18.86
C ALA A 49 20.01 -24.40 18.79
N GLN A 50 19.31 -24.41 19.93
CA GLN A 50 17.87 -24.18 20.02
C GLN A 50 17.45 -22.84 19.39
N LYS A 51 18.24 -21.78 19.60
CA LYS A 51 18.02 -20.48 18.95
C LYS A 51 18.30 -20.52 17.44
N ALA A 52 19.28 -21.30 17.00
CA ALA A 52 19.63 -21.45 15.59
C ALA A 52 18.67 -22.37 14.81
N THR A 53 17.99 -23.30 15.50
CA THR A 53 16.93 -24.18 14.98
C THR A 53 15.53 -23.66 15.29
N ALA A 54 15.41 -22.48 15.91
CA ALA A 54 14.12 -21.87 16.17
C ALA A 54 13.41 -21.57 14.85
N LYS A 55 12.07 -21.54 14.89
CA LYS A 55 11.22 -21.20 13.74
C LYS A 55 11.77 -19.97 13.02
N LEU A 56 11.93 -20.08 11.70
CA LEU A 56 12.43 -19.00 10.86
C LEU A 56 11.56 -17.74 11.04
N PRO A 57 12.14 -16.54 10.92
CA PRO A 57 11.40 -15.31 11.14
C PRO A 57 10.28 -15.17 10.12
N THR A 58 9.08 -14.79 10.56
CA THR A 58 7.95 -14.54 9.65
C THR A 58 8.02 -13.16 8.97
N LYS A 59 9.01 -12.34 9.35
CA LYS A 59 9.23 -11.00 8.78
C LYS A 59 10.70 -10.85 8.41
N ALA A 60 10.97 -10.30 7.23
CA ALA A 60 12.30 -9.95 6.77
C ALA A 60 12.29 -8.50 6.27
N ASP A 61 13.25 -7.71 6.73
CA ASP A 61 13.50 -6.37 6.24
C ASP A 61 14.89 -6.34 5.59
N LEU A 62 14.89 -6.15 4.29
CA LEU A 62 16.05 -6.02 3.42
C LEU A 62 16.00 -4.67 2.70
N SER A 63 15.34 -3.67 3.29
CA SER A 63 15.30 -2.33 2.73
C SER A 63 16.67 -1.65 2.77
N LYS A 64 16.97 -0.78 1.79
CA LYS A 64 18.22 -0.02 1.73
C LYS A 64 19.48 -0.90 1.71
N CYS A 65 19.38 -2.10 1.14
CA CYS A 65 20.49 -3.05 1.05
C CYS A 65 21.21 -2.99 -0.31
N HIS A 66 20.82 -2.06 -1.20
CA HIS A 66 21.34 -1.92 -2.56
C HIS A 66 21.25 -3.21 -3.39
N LEU A 67 20.20 -3.99 -3.17
CA LEU A 67 20.00 -5.28 -3.83
C LEU A 67 19.54 -5.07 -5.28
N GLU A 68 20.15 -5.79 -6.21
CA GLU A 68 19.64 -5.96 -7.59
C GLU A 68 18.75 -7.21 -7.72
N TYR A 69 19.02 -8.21 -6.88
CA TYR A 69 18.24 -9.42 -6.69
C TYR A 69 18.35 -9.89 -5.23
N LEU A 70 17.45 -10.75 -4.81
CA LEU A 70 17.38 -11.27 -3.45
C LEU A 70 18.42 -12.38 -3.22
N PRO A 71 19.00 -12.48 -2.01
CA PRO A 71 19.93 -13.57 -1.70
C PRO A 71 19.21 -14.92 -1.65
N GLU A 72 19.77 -15.94 -2.30
CA GLU A 72 19.18 -17.30 -2.38
C GLU A 72 18.81 -17.89 -1.01
N ALA A 73 19.61 -17.61 0.01
CA ALA A 73 19.39 -18.07 1.38
C ALA A 73 18.04 -17.60 1.97
N LEU A 74 17.46 -16.51 1.46
CA LEU A 74 16.14 -16.02 1.89
C LEU A 74 15.03 -17.01 1.49
N PHE A 75 15.16 -17.67 0.35
CA PHE A 75 14.15 -18.59 -0.19
C PHE A 75 14.05 -19.91 0.59
N ILE A 76 14.97 -20.16 1.52
CA ILE A 76 14.85 -21.27 2.48
C ILE A 76 13.69 -21.01 3.47
N ASN A 77 13.28 -19.75 3.65
CA ASN A 77 12.23 -19.36 4.58
C ASN A 77 10.83 -19.40 3.95
N GLU A 78 10.21 -20.56 4.02
CA GLU A 78 8.84 -20.83 3.55
C GLU A 78 7.74 -20.20 4.42
N ASP A 79 8.07 -19.84 5.68
CA ASP A 79 7.14 -19.26 6.65
C ASP A 79 7.06 -17.72 6.58
N LEU A 80 7.76 -17.10 5.62
CA LEU A 80 7.84 -15.66 5.51
C LEU A 80 6.48 -15.04 5.14
N LYS A 81 5.98 -14.15 6.00
CA LYS A 81 4.69 -13.46 5.85
C LYS A 81 4.85 -12.00 5.49
N THR A 82 5.95 -11.36 5.88
CA THR A 82 6.24 -9.95 5.57
C THR A 82 7.64 -9.83 4.99
N LEU A 83 7.74 -9.20 3.82
CA LEU A 83 9.00 -8.94 3.16
C LEU A 83 9.07 -7.46 2.76
N ASN A 84 10.01 -6.75 3.36
CA ASN A 84 10.32 -5.36 3.04
C ASN A 84 11.58 -5.28 2.19
N LEU A 85 11.43 -4.83 0.95
CA LEU A 85 12.48 -4.69 -0.07
C LEU A 85 12.58 -3.23 -0.55
N ARG A 86 12.06 -2.29 0.24
CA ARG A 86 12.03 -0.87 -0.13
C ARG A 86 13.45 -0.31 -0.34
N HIS A 87 13.61 0.66 -1.24
CA HIS A 87 14.89 1.37 -1.44
C HIS A 87 16.01 0.40 -1.83
N ASN A 88 15.80 -0.37 -2.89
CA ASN A 88 16.82 -1.21 -3.52
C ASN A 88 16.87 -0.89 -5.03
N ALA A 89 17.53 -1.72 -5.83
CA ALA A 89 17.60 -1.59 -7.27
C ALA A 89 17.14 -2.89 -7.95
N LEU A 90 16.07 -3.50 -7.41
CA LEU A 90 15.60 -4.82 -7.83
C LEU A 90 15.16 -4.86 -9.28
N ARG A 91 15.41 -5.98 -9.96
CA ARG A 91 15.07 -6.17 -11.37
C ARG A 91 14.36 -7.49 -11.62
N GLU A 92 13.67 -7.55 -12.75
CA GLU A 92 13.23 -8.82 -13.35
C GLU A 92 14.44 -9.56 -13.92
N ARG A 93 14.29 -10.88 -14.10
CA ARG A 93 15.36 -11.72 -14.64
C ARG A 93 15.73 -11.31 -16.07
N PRO A 94 17.01 -11.04 -16.37
CA PRO A 94 17.45 -10.80 -17.74
C PRO A 94 17.25 -12.04 -18.62
N ILE A 95 16.95 -11.84 -19.91
CA ILE A 95 16.72 -12.93 -20.88
C ILE A 95 17.97 -13.83 -21.02
N GLU A 96 19.16 -13.25 -20.86
CA GLU A 96 20.45 -13.91 -21.05
C GLU A 96 20.93 -14.72 -19.82
N GLU A 97 20.23 -14.60 -18.69
CA GLU A 97 20.63 -15.27 -17.46
C GLU A 97 20.12 -16.71 -17.33
N ASP A 98 20.93 -17.54 -16.68
CA ASP A 98 20.63 -18.94 -16.43
C ASP A 98 19.36 -19.09 -15.58
N ILE A 99 18.42 -19.91 -16.05
CA ILE A 99 17.13 -20.13 -15.40
C ILE A 99 17.24 -20.74 -14.01
N TYR A 100 18.40 -21.32 -13.67
CA TYR A 100 18.66 -22.00 -12.39
C TYR A 100 18.98 -21.04 -11.25
N ASN A 101 19.45 -19.82 -11.52
CA ASN A 101 19.75 -18.84 -10.46
C ASN A 101 18.45 -18.21 -9.95
N ILE A 102 18.23 -18.29 -8.63
CA ILE A 102 17.07 -17.71 -7.96
C ILE A 102 17.43 -16.37 -7.30
N GLY A 103 16.46 -15.50 -7.13
CA GLY A 103 16.68 -14.19 -6.50
C GLY A 103 15.97 -13.06 -7.20
N TRP A 104 15.53 -13.28 -8.42
CA TRP A 104 14.82 -12.28 -9.22
C TRP A 104 13.42 -12.03 -8.68
N LEU A 105 12.80 -10.93 -9.12
CA LEU A 105 11.40 -10.65 -8.79
C LEU A 105 10.46 -11.78 -9.25
N ASP A 106 10.85 -12.49 -10.33
CA ASP A 106 10.18 -13.68 -10.85
C ASP A 106 10.12 -14.85 -9.87
N ASP A 107 11.05 -14.91 -8.91
CA ASP A 107 11.12 -15.96 -7.90
C ASP A 107 10.30 -15.66 -6.64
N LEU A 108 9.74 -14.45 -6.50
CA LEU A 108 8.90 -14.09 -5.34
C LEU A 108 7.70 -15.02 -5.09
N PRO A 109 7.06 -15.65 -6.10
CA PRO A 109 6.02 -16.67 -5.89
C PRO A 109 6.43 -17.85 -5.01
N ARG A 110 7.73 -18.10 -4.83
CA ARG A 110 8.23 -19.11 -3.90
C ARG A 110 7.84 -18.81 -2.45
N PHE A 111 7.58 -17.55 -2.10
CA PHE A 111 7.04 -17.16 -0.79
C PHE A 111 5.52 -17.31 -0.73
N TYR A 112 5.02 -18.55 -0.77
CA TYR A 112 3.59 -18.86 -0.85
C TYR A 112 2.75 -18.43 0.37
N ASN A 113 3.39 -18.08 1.49
CA ASN A 113 2.76 -17.57 2.71
C ASN A 113 2.83 -16.04 2.85
N LEU A 114 3.37 -15.34 1.85
CA LEU A 114 3.63 -13.90 1.94
C LEU A 114 2.31 -13.12 1.95
N CYS A 115 2.09 -12.35 3.01
CA CYS A 115 0.90 -11.51 3.19
C CYS A 115 1.19 -10.04 2.91
N THR A 116 2.42 -9.58 3.15
CA THR A 116 2.80 -8.18 2.98
C THR A 116 4.11 -8.10 2.20
N LEU A 117 4.08 -7.38 1.09
CA LEU A 117 5.25 -7.14 0.23
C LEU A 117 5.42 -5.63 0.01
N ASN A 118 6.61 -5.13 0.30
CA ASN A 118 6.97 -3.74 0.05
C ASN A 118 8.15 -3.65 -0.93
N LEU A 119 7.86 -3.19 -2.14
CA LEU A 119 8.81 -2.98 -3.25
C LEU A 119 8.95 -1.49 -3.61
N ALA A 120 8.53 -0.60 -2.71
CA ALA A 120 8.59 0.83 -2.98
C ALA A 120 10.04 1.32 -3.21
N ASN A 121 10.26 2.31 -4.07
CA ASN A 121 11.60 2.86 -4.35
C ASN A 121 12.57 1.78 -4.88
N ASN A 122 12.24 1.14 -6.01
CA ASN A 122 13.12 0.19 -6.71
C ASN A 122 13.37 0.57 -8.18
N ASP A 123 12.94 1.75 -8.63
CA ASP A 123 13.06 2.21 -10.03
C ASP A 123 12.43 1.25 -11.06
N LEU A 124 11.47 0.42 -10.65
CA LEU A 124 10.81 -0.56 -11.52
C LEU A 124 10.04 0.14 -12.64
N LYS A 125 10.33 -0.20 -13.90
CA LYS A 125 9.65 0.34 -15.08
C LYS A 125 8.36 -0.42 -15.42
N SER A 126 8.38 -1.73 -15.23
CA SER A 126 7.25 -2.64 -15.40
C SER A 126 6.78 -3.18 -14.05
N PHE A 127 5.52 -3.57 -13.98
CA PHE A 127 5.00 -4.32 -12.84
C PHE A 127 5.45 -5.79 -12.98
N PRO A 128 6.12 -6.38 -11.98
CA PRO A 128 6.56 -7.77 -12.07
C PRO A 128 5.38 -8.74 -12.06
N LEU A 129 5.07 -9.34 -13.22
CA LEU A 129 3.88 -10.18 -13.41
C LEU A 129 3.82 -11.36 -12.43
N ALA A 130 4.97 -11.92 -12.07
CA ALA A 130 5.09 -13.02 -11.11
C ALA A 130 4.39 -12.72 -9.77
N ILE A 131 4.39 -11.45 -9.31
CA ILE A 131 3.75 -11.07 -8.04
C ILE A 131 2.26 -11.41 -8.03
N CYS A 132 1.57 -11.35 -9.18
CA CYS A 132 0.15 -11.68 -9.31
C CYS A 132 -0.17 -13.13 -8.92
N SER A 133 0.82 -14.03 -8.92
CA SER A 133 0.65 -15.42 -8.48
C SER A 133 0.64 -15.58 -6.95
N ILE A 134 1.02 -14.56 -6.18
CA ILE A 134 1.10 -14.61 -4.71
C ILE A 134 -0.28 -14.34 -4.08
N ARG A 135 -1.20 -15.30 -4.24
CA ARG A 135 -2.61 -15.20 -3.78
C ARG A 135 -2.80 -14.98 -2.27
N SER A 136 -1.74 -15.16 -1.48
CA SER A 136 -1.72 -14.89 -0.05
C SER A 136 -1.58 -13.40 0.31
N LEU A 137 -1.22 -12.54 -0.65
CA LEU A 137 -1.00 -11.11 -0.41
C LEU A 137 -2.27 -10.41 0.06
N VAL A 138 -2.13 -9.63 1.12
CA VAL A 138 -3.12 -8.73 1.71
C VAL A 138 -2.71 -7.28 1.48
N GLU A 139 -1.40 -7.00 1.49
CA GLU A 139 -0.86 -5.66 1.30
C GLU A 139 0.31 -5.67 0.32
N LEU A 140 0.21 -4.84 -0.72
CA LEU A 140 1.25 -4.64 -1.73
C LEU A 140 1.58 -3.15 -1.83
N ASN A 141 2.86 -2.82 -1.63
CA ASN A 141 3.36 -1.46 -1.81
C ASN A 141 4.36 -1.41 -2.95
N MET A 142 3.99 -0.74 -4.03
CA MET A 142 4.78 -0.52 -5.25
C MET A 142 5.01 0.97 -5.51
N ALA A 143 4.91 1.80 -4.47
CA ALA A 143 5.02 3.25 -4.59
C ALA A 143 6.44 3.72 -4.93
N SER A 144 6.57 4.91 -5.53
CA SER A 144 7.87 5.49 -5.89
C SER A 144 8.67 4.57 -6.81
N ASN A 145 8.03 4.06 -7.85
CA ASN A 145 8.67 3.35 -8.96
C ASN A 145 8.42 4.16 -10.25
N LYS A 146 8.63 3.55 -11.41
CA LYS A 146 8.42 4.16 -12.73
C LYS A 146 7.37 3.39 -13.52
N LEU A 147 6.37 2.83 -12.83
CA LEU A 147 5.33 2.01 -13.43
C LEU A 147 4.45 2.85 -14.35
N GLU A 148 4.32 2.44 -15.60
CA GLU A 148 3.42 3.06 -16.59
C GLU A 148 2.05 2.37 -16.64
N GLU A 149 2.03 1.07 -16.35
CA GLU A 149 0.81 0.25 -16.36
C GLU A 149 0.78 -0.77 -15.21
N ILE A 150 -0.41 -1.31 -14.96
CA ILE A 150 -0.65 -2.44 -14.05
C ILE A 150 -1.29 -3.56 -14.88
N PRO A 151 -0.77 -4.79 -14.81
CA PRO A 151 -1.30 -5.93 -15.58
C PRO A 151 -2.71 -6.31 -15.10
N SER A 152 -3.53 -6.84 -16.01
CA SER A 152 -4.90 -7.30 -15.68
C SER A 152 -4.90 -8.46 -14.70
N GLU A 153 -3.81 -9.25 -14.68
CA GLU A 153 -3.56 -10.36 -13.77
C GLU A 153 -3.49 -9.93 -12.29
N ILE A 154 -3.41 -8.62 -11.98
CA ILE A 154 -3.52 -8.13 -10.60
C ILE A 154 -4.80 -8.63 -9.90
N VAL A 155 -5.85 -8.94 -10.67
CA VAL A 155 -7.11 -9.53 -10.18
C VAL A 155 -6.91 -10.88 -9.48
N GLU A 156 -5.83 -11.61 -9.78
CA GLU A 156 -5.50 -12.89 -9.16
C GLU A 156 -5.13 -12.76 -7.68
N LEU A 157 -4.78 -11.54 -7.22
CA LEU A 157 -4.53 -11.23 -5.81
C LEU A 157 -5.84 -11.14 -5.01
N CYS A 158 -6.56 -12.26 -4.93
CA CYS A 158 -7.92 -12.35 -4.40
C CYS A 158 -8.06 -11.97 -2.90
N ARG A 159 -6.94 -11.88 -2.17
CA ARG A 159 -6.88 -11.46 -0.76
C ARG A 159 -6.41 -10.03 -0.55
N LEU A 160 -6.01 -9.32 -1.61
CA LEU A 160 -5.44 -7.99 -1.51
C LEU A 160 -6.48 -7.00 -0.97
N GLN A 161 -6.10 -6.26 0.07
CA GLN A 161 -6.89 -5.23 0.71
C GLN A 161 -6.29 -3.85 0.50
N ILE A 162 -4.96 -3.76 0.47
CA ILE A 162 -4.24 -2.49 0.38
C ILE A 162 -3.27 -2.55 -0.79
N LEU A 163 -3.46 -1.64 -1.75
CA LEU A 163 -2.59 -1.45 -2.90
C LEU A 163 -2.07 0.00 -2.92
N ARG A 164 -0.76 0.17 -2.77
CA ARG A 164 -0.11 1.50 -2.84
C ARG A 164 0.67 1.64 -4.13
N LEU A 165 0.27 2.61 -4.94
CA LEU A 165 0.83 2.89 -6.28
C LEU A 165 1.23 4.37 -6.44
N HIS A 166 1.31 5.13 -5.35
CA HIS A 166 1.66 6.55 -5.43
C HIS A 166 3.09 6.78 -5.91
N ASN A 167 3.36 7.94 -6.53
CA ASN A 167 4.64 8.25 -7.17
C ASN A 167 5.01 7.20 -8.23
N ASN A 168 4.19 7.08 -9.27
CA ASN A 168 4.48 6.29 -10.47
C ASN A 168 4.09 7.13 -11.71
N HIS A 169 4.04 6.52 -12.89
CA HIS A 169 3.68 7.17 -14.15
C HIS A 169 2.37 6.65 -14.73
N LEU A 170 1.49 6.11 -13.87
CA LEU A 170 0.24 5.46 -14.30
C LEU A 170 -0.72 6.48 -14.91
N THR A 171 -1.31 6.13 -16.05
CA THR A 171 -2.36 6.91 -16.72
C THR A 171 -3.74 6.25 -16.64
N CYS A 172 -3.77 4.93 -16.46
CA CYS A 172 -4.99 4.13 -16.34
C CYS A 172 -4.80 2.98 -15.32
N LEU A 173 -5.89 2.27 -15.05
CA LEU A 173 -5.89 1.02 -14.29
C LEU A 173 -6.66 -0.03 -15.11
N PRO A 174 -6.28 -1.31 -15.06
CA PRO A 174 -6.99 -2.37 -15.78
C PRO A 174 -8.42 -2.51 -15.28
N GLU A 175 -9.37 -2.77 -16.19
CA GLU A 175 -10.79 -2.88 -15.85
C GLU A 175 -11.08 -4.05 -14.90
N GLU A 176 -10.28 -5.11 -14.99
CA GLU A 176 -10.36 -6.34 -14.21
C GLU A 176 -10.18 -6.09 -12.71
N MET A 177 -9.48 -5.02 -12.32
CA MET A 177 -9.39 -4.61 -10.91
C MET A 177 -10.76 -4.40 -10.28
N GLY A 178 -11.79 -4.07 -11.07
CA GLY A 178 -13.16 -3.92 -10.60
C GLY A 178 -13.75 -5.17 -9.93
N ASN A 179 -13.15 -6.34 -10.15
CA ASN A 179 -13.56 -7.62 -9.57
C ASN A 179 -12.86 -7.96 -8.24
N MET A 180 -11.93 -7.12 -7.77
CA MET A 180 -11.16 -7.35 -6.54
C MET A 180 -11.99 -7.05 -5.27
N LYS A 181 -12.83 -8.01 -4.87
CA LYS A 181 -13.84 -7.85 -3.79
C LYS A 181 -13.30 -7.44 -2.41
N ARG A 182 -12.01 -7.69 -2.15
CA ARG A 182 -11.38 -7.39 -0.85
C ARG A 182 -10.58 -6.10 -0.86
N LEU A 183 -10.35 -5.50 -2.03
CA LEU A 183 -9.56 -4.29 -2.15
C LEU A 183 -10.35 -3.12 -1.56
N SER A 184 -9.79 -2.52 -0.51
CA SER A 184 -10.43 -1.46 0.27
C SER A 184 -9.68 -0.15 0.18
N VAL A 185 -8.35 -0.21 0.03
CA VAL A 185 -7.48 0.96 -0.04
C VAL A 185 -6.65 0.90 -1.31
N VAL A 186 -6.80 1.93 -2.15
CA VAL A 186 -5.96 2.16 -3.33
C VAL A 186 -5.42 3.58 -3.26
N ILE A 187 -4.09 3.73 -3.24
CA ILE A 187 -3.43 5.04 -3.19
C ILE A 187 -2.78 5.32 -4.55
N LEU A 188 -3.29 6.33 -5.26
CA LEU A 188 -2.89 6.70 -6.63
C LEU A 188 -2.28 8.11 -6.72
N ALA A 189 -1.94 8.72 -5.60
CA ALA A 189 -1.34 10.05 -5.57
C ALA A 189 -0.06 10.13 -6.42
N PHE A 190 0.23 11.27 -7.04
CA PHE A 190 1.44 11.52 -7.83
C PHE A 190 1.62 10.49 -8.95
N ASN A 191 0.63 10.43 -9.83
CA ASN A 191 0.63 9.67 -11.07
C ASN A 191 0.25 10.62 -12.22
N HIS A 192 -0.05 10.07 -13.40
CA HIS A 192 -0.39 10.85 -14.59
C HIS A 192 -1.87 10.70 -14.99
N PHE A 193 -2.76 10.45 -14.03
CA PHE A 193 -4.20 10.33 -14.31
C PHE A 193 -4.79 11.67 -14.73
N THR A 194 -5.50 11.70 -15.86
CA THR A 194 -6.25 12.87 -16.34
C THR A 194 -7.72 12.87 -15.93
N THR A 195 -8.21 11.73 -15.42
CA THR A 195 -9.55 11.53 -14.88
C THR A 195 -9.52 10.49 -13.75
N VAL A 196 -10.58 10.45 -12.95
CA VAL A 196 -10.74 9.38 -11.95
C VAL A 196 -11.07 8.06 -12.66
N PRO A 197 -10.29 6.98 -12.46
CA PRO A 197 -10.53 5.71 -13.14
C PRO A 197 -11.90 5.12 -12.80
N GLN A 198 -12.67 4.77 -13.82
CA GLN A 198 -14.00 4.15 -13.70
C GLN A 198 -14.00 2.87 -12.88
N VAL A 199 -12.85 2.17 -12.85
CA VAL A 199 -12.67 0.95 -12.06
C VAL A 199 -12.82 1.19 -10.55
N LEU A 200 -12.50 2.38 -10.04
CA LEU A 200 -12.70 2.73 -8.63
C LEU A 200 -14.19 2.70 -8.24
N LEU A 201 -15.09 3.00 -9.19
CA LEU A 201 -16.53 2.94 -8.97
C LEU A 201 -17.04 1.50 -8.86
N ARG A 202 -16.46 0.59 -9.66
CA ARG A 202 -16.77 -0.84 -9.61
C ARG A 202 -16.25 -1.46 -8.30
N LEU A 203 -15.03 -1.08 -7.91
CA LEU A 203 -14.43 -1.46 -6.63
C LEU A 203 -15.31 -1.06 -5.44
N HIS A 204 -15.76 0.19 -5.37
CA HIS A 204 -16.67 0.65 -4.31
C HIS A 204 -17.97 -0.16 -4.23
N GLY A 205 -18.55 -0.53 -5.38
CA GLY A 205 -19.76 -1.37 -5.40
C GLY A 205 -19.52 -2.80 -4.89
N SER A 206 -18.29 -3.31 -5.01
CA SER A 206 -17.92 -4.66 -4.58
C SER A 206 -17.39 -4.73 -3.14
N SER A 207 -16.85 -3.62 -2.65
CA SER A 207 -16.15 -3.50 -1.38
C SER A 207 -16.80 -2.37 -0.59
N GLU A 208 -17.68 -2.72 0.35
CA GLU A 208 -18.35 -1.78 1.27
C GLU A 208 -17.37 -1.01 2.18
N THR A 209 -16.07 -1.18 1.99
CA THR A 209 -15.01 -0.71 2.87
C THR A 209 -14.16 0.42 2.27
N MET A 210 -14.29 0.71 0.96
CA MET A 210 -13.56 1.83 0.36
C MET A 210 -14.20 3.16 0.76
N ASP A 211 -13.61 3.80 1.76
CA ASP A 211 -14.09 5.05 2.37
C ASP A 211 -13.30 6.30 1.92
N SER A 212 -12.25 6.11 1.11
CA SER A 212 -11.37 7.20 0.71
C SER A 212 -10.88 7.09 -0.73
N ILE A 213 -10.82 8.24 -1.42
CA ILE A 213 -10.12 8.41 -2.71
C ILE A 213 -8.92 9.31 -2.46
N ILE A 214 -7.72 8.80 -2.79
CA ILE A 214 -6.46 9.54 -2.64
C ILE A 214 -5.77 9.61 -4.00
N MET A 215 -5.95 10.74 -4.68
CA MET A 215 -5.44 11.01 -6.02
C MET A 215 -4.76 12.38 -6.13
N ALA A 216 -4.18 12.85 -5.02
CA ALA A 216 -3.34 14.04 -4.98
C ALA A 216 -2.27 14.05 -6.08
N GLY A 217 -1.89 15.19 -6.66
CA GLY A 217 -0.71 15.27 -7.53
C GLY A 217 -0.88 14.59 -8.89
N ASN A 218 -2.09 14.56 -9.44
CA ASN A 218 -2.37 14.04 -10.77
C ASN A 218 -2.71 15.19 -11.75
N TYR A 219 -3.20 14.87 -12.94
CA TYR A 219 -3.62 15.85 -13.95
C TYR A 219 -5.14 15.84 -14.14
N ILE A 220 -5.90 15.56 -13.07
CA ILE A 220 -7.36 15.44 -13.14
C ILE A 220 -7.96 16.82 -13.39
N GLU A 221 -8.63 16.97 -14.53
CA GLU A 221 -9.30 18.22 -14.89
C GLU A 221 -10.77 18.22 -14.51
N ARG A 222 -11.40 17.04 -14.52
CA ARG A 222 -12.85 16.85 -14.37
C ARG A 222 -13.15 15.58 -13.58
N LEU A 223 -14.28 15.56 -12.87
CA LEU A 223 -14.80 14.36 -12.24
C LEU A 223 -15.72 13.61 -13.21
N PRO A 224 -15.69 12.26 -13.25
CA PRO A 224 -16.69 11.51 -14.00
C PRO A 224 -18.11 11.80 -13.50
N GLY A 225 -19.06 11.87 -14.42
CA GLY A 225 -20.41 12.34 -14.13
C GLY A 225 -21.15 11.51 -13.07
N ASP A 226 -20.89 10.21 -12.96
CA ASP A 226 -21.55 9.31 -12.02
C ASP A 226 -20.73 9.05 -10.73
N LEU A 227 -19.49 9.55 -10.65
CA LEU A 227 -18.56 9.29 -9.54
C LEU A 227 -19.19 9.58 -8.17
N LEU A 228 -19.64 10.82 -7.99
CA LEU A 228 -20.20 11.29 -6.72
C LEU A 228 -21.58 10.66 -6.43
N SER A 229 -22.31 10.23 -7.45
CA SER A 229 -23.62 9.58 -7.27
C SER A 229 -23.50 8.11 -6.87
N ARG A 230 -22.38 7.46 -7.20
CA ARG A 230 -22.15 6.04 -6.90
C ARG A 230 -21.37 5.81 -5.60
N MET A 231 -20.42 6.69 -5.26
CA MET A 231 -19.54 6.51 -4.09
C MET A 231 -20.14 7.10 -2.80
N LYS A 232 -21.37 6.70 -2.45
CA LYS A 232 -22.15 7.34 -1.39
C LYS A 232 -21.55 7.18 0.01
N LEU A 233 -20.83 6.09 0.26
CA LEU A 233 -20.24 5.80 1.57
C LEU A 233 -18.85 6.44 1.77
N ILE A 234 -18.38 7.24 0.80
CA ILE A 234 -17.06 7.85 0.89
C ILE A 234 -17.01 8.89 2.01
N LYS A 235 -15.95 8.83 2.80
CA LYS A 235 -15.70 9.72 3.93
C LYS A 235 -14.67 10.78 3.61
N LYS A 236 -13.68 10.43 2.78
CA LYS A 236 -12.53 11.31 2.49
C LYS A 236 -12.23 11.36 1.00
N ILE A 237 -12.07 12.56 0.47
CA ILE A 237 -11.57 12.78 -0.89
C ILE A 237 -10.35 13.68 -0.81
N ASP A 238 -9.25 13.24 -1.42
CA ASP A 238 -8.04 14.02 -1.63
C ASP A 238 -7.74 14.10 -3.14
N PHE A 239 -8.03 15.26 -3.71
CA PHE A 239 -7.71 15.67 -5.09
C PHE A 239 -6.75 16.86 -5.11
N ARG A 240 -5.96 17.10 -4.05
CA ARG A 240 -5.02 18.22 -4.05
C ARG A 240 -4.03 18.16 -5.21
N MET A 241 -3.49 19.30 -5.63
CA MET A 241 -2.46 19.36 -6.69
C MET A 241 -2.93 18.66 -7.98
N ASN A 242 -4.10 19.04 -8.47
CA ASN A 242 -4.64 18.59 -9.74
C ASN A 242 -4.95 19.82 -10.62
N ARG A 243 -5.76 19.66 -11.66
CA ARG A 243 -6.21 20.76 -12.54
C ARG A 243 -7.72 20.90 -12.49
N LEU A 244 -8.32 20.54 -11.35
CA LEU A 244 -9.74 20.30 -11.25
C LEU A 244 -10.52 21.59 -11.47
N THR A 245 -11.46 21.52 -12.41
CA THR A 245 -12.54 22.50 -12.58
C THR A 245 -13.86 21.81 -12.25
N LEU A 246 -14.79 22.54 -11.63
CA LEU A 246 -16.10 21.99 -11.27
C LEU A 246 -17.20 22.82 -11.93
N LEU A 247 -18.08 22.15 -12.68
CA LEU A 247 -19.30 22.77 -13.19
C LEU A 247 -20.40 22.75 -12.11
N PRO A 248 -21.38 23.67 -12.17
CA PRO A 248 -22.53 23.66 -11.26
C PRO A 248 -23.26 22.31 -11.19
N SER A 249 -23.36 21.59 -12.31
CA SER A 249 -23.99 20.27 -12.38
C SER A 249 -23.21 19.16 -11.67
N GLU A 250 -21.90 19.30 -11.51
CA GLU A 250 -21.05 18.37 -10.74
C GLU A 250 -21.06 18.73 -9.26
N ILE A 251 -21.00 20.04 -8.95
CA ILE A 251 -21.11 20.57 -7.59
C ILE A 251 -22.43 20.10 -6.95
N ALA A 252 -23.53 20.15 -7.70
CA ALA A 252 -24.83 19.66 -7.23
C ALA A 252 -24.81 18.17 -6.81
N LYS A 253 -23.91 17.35 -7.37
CA LYS A 253 -23.83 15.91 -7.06
C LYS A 253 -23.14 15.61 -5.73
N PHE A 254 -22.47 16.59 -5.11
CA PHE A 254 -21.95 16.42 -3.75
C PHE A 254 -23.07 16.13 -2.74
N GLN A 255 -24.32 16.50 -3.03
CA GLN A 255 -25.47 16.14 -2.19
C GLN A 255 -25.66 14.62 -1.99
N CYS A 256 -25.08 13.79 -2.87
CA CYS A 256 -25.12 12.33 -2.76
C CYS A 256 -24.15 11.76 -1.71
N LEU A 257 -23.23 12.58 -1.16
CA LEU A 257 -22.11 12.15 -0.32
C LEU A 257 -22.38 12.44 1.16
N GLU A 258 -23.41 11.80 1.71
CA GLU A 258 -23.91 12.07 3.06
C GLU A 258 -22.90 11.77 4.17
N PHE A 259 -21.98 10.82 3.94
CA PHE A 259 -20.97 10.40 4.90
C PHE A 259 -19.62 11.12 4.75
N MET A 260 -19.52 12.06 3.80
CA MET A 260 -18.27 12.79 3.58
C MET A 260 -17.95 13.69 4.76
N THR A 261 -16.74 13.56 5.28
CA THR A 261 -16.23 14.32 6.42
C THR A 261 -14.99 15.14 6.08
N HIS A 262 -14.22 14.75 5.06
CA HIS A 262 -13.00 15.45 4.66
C HIS A 262 -12.97 15.63 3.14
N LEU A 263 -12.77 16.87 2.71
CA LEU A 263 -12.56 17.22 1.31
C LEU A 263 -11.28 18.05 1.19
N ASP A 264 -10.30 17.52 0.47
CA ASP A 264 -9.07 18.21 0.12
C ASP A 264 -9.00 18.41 -1.40
N ILE A 265 -9.12 19.66 -1.81
CA ILE A 265 -9.15 20.14 -3.20
C ILE A 265 -8.20 21.33 -3.37
N ARG A 266 -7.24 21.52 -2.46
CA ARG A 266 -6.24 22.59 -2.57
C ARG A 266 -5.38 22.45 -3.84
N ASP A 267 -4.75 23.52 -4.29
CA ASP A 267 -3.88 23.49 -5.48
C ASP A 267 -4.62 22.96 -6.73
N ASN A 268 -5.73 23.60 -7.09
CA ASN A 268 -6.59 23.27 -8.23
C ASN A 268 -7.09 24.55 -8.93
N ASN A 269 -8.03 24.40 -9.88
CA ASN A 269 -8.55 25.51 -10.71
C ASN A 269 -10.04 25.78 -10.42
N ILE A 270 -10.48 25.62 -9.16
CA ILE A 270 -11.89 25.78 -8.78
C ILE A 270 -12.20 27.25 -8.56
N GLN A 271 -13.26 27.74 -9.22
CA GLN A 271 -13.67 29.16 -9.15
C GLN A 271 -14.90 29.39 -8.27
N ASN A 272 -15.82 28.44 -8.21
CA ASN A 272 -17.03 28.54 -7.41
C ASN A 272 -17.30 27.19 -6.77
N LEU A 273 -17.68 27.20 -5.50
CA LEU A 273 -18.00 25.98 -4.78
C LEU A 273 -19.19 26.19 -3.86
N ASP A 274 -20.29 25.49 -4.16
CA ASP A 274 -21.47 25.42 -3.30
C ASP A 274 -21.70 23.98 -2.83
N ILE A 275 -21.22 23.68 -1.63
CA ILE A 275 -21.34 22.37 -1.01
C ILE A 275 -22.15 22.43 0.28
N ARG A 276 -23.13 23.34 0.36
CA ARG A 276 -24.09 23.43 1.49
C ARG A 276 -24.87 22.13 1.73
N ALA A 277 -24.95 21.27 0.72
CA ALA A 277 -25.55 19.94 0.86
C ALA A 277 -24.74 19.01 1.78
N LEU A 278 -23.43 19.22 1.92
CA LEU A 278 -22.54 18.39 2.74
C LEU A 278 -22.62 18.76 4.23
N LYS A 279 -23.74 18.41 4.89
CA LYS A 279 -23.96 18.73 6.31
C LYS A 279 -22.98 18.04 7.26
N GLY A 280 -22.43 16.88 6.86
CA GLY A 280 -21.47 16.10 7.63
C GLY A 280 -20.01 16.51 7.44
N LEU A 281 -19.71 17.49 6.58
CA LEU A 281 -18.34 17.92 6.30
C LEU A 281 -17.71 18.51 7.55
N VAL A 282 -16.54 18.01 7.93
CA VAL A 282 -15.79 18.43 9.13
C VAL A 282 -14.56 19.24 8.73
N TYR A 283 -13.84 18.80 7.70
CA TYR A 283 -12.61 19.42 7.21
C TYR A 283 -12.74 19.78 5.74
N LEU A 284 -12.45 21.03 5.40
CA LEU A 284 -12.33 21.51 4.04
C LEU A 284 -10.96 22.18 3.82
N ASN A 285 -10.18 21.62 2.91
CA ASN A 285 -8.96 22.24 2.37
C ASN A 285 -9.23 22.63 0.91
N CYS A 286 -9.23 23.92 0.62
CA CYS A 286 -9.47 24.48 -0.70
C CYS A 286 -8.55 25.68 -0.99
N GLU A 287 -7.40 25.73 -0.32
CA GLU A 287 -6.38 26.77 -0.52
C GLU A 287 -5.80 26.75 -1.93
N ARG A 288 -5.22 27.87 -2.37
CA ARG A 288 -4.49 27.97 -3.65
C ARG A 288 -5.33 27.47 -4.83
N ASN A 289 -6.54 28.00 -4.91
CA ASN A 289 -7.42 27.89 -6.06
C ASN A 289 -7.62 29.31 -6.64
N SER A 290 -8.65 29.50 -7.46
CA SER A 290 -9.06 30.83 -7.94
C SER A 290 -10.52 31.10 -7.56
N MET A 291 -10.90 30.74 -6.33
CA MET A 291 -12.29 30.81 -5.89
C MET A 291 -12.77 32.25 -5.70
N TYR A 292 -13.90 32.60 -6.32
CA TYR A 292 -14.62 33.86 -6.11
C TYR A 292 -15.76 33.71 -5.11
N THR A 293 -16.41 32.55 -5.09
CA THR A 293 -17.54 32.26 -4.20
C THR A 293 -17.39 30.91 -3.51
N LEU A 294 -17.65 30.90 -2.21
CA LEU A 294 -17.62 29.69 -1.38
C LEU A 294 -18.88 29.63 -0.50
N GLN A 295 -19.68 28.58 -0.67
CA GLN A 295 -20.92 28.37 0.07
C GLN A 295 -20.89 27.01 0.79
N LEU A 296 -20.99 27.05 2.11
CA LEU A 296 -20.77 25.89 2.99
C LEU A 296 -21.91 25.70 3.99
N SER A 297 -22.07 24.46 4.44
CA SER A 297 -22.93 24.14 5.59
C SER A 297 -22.13 24.26 6.88
N GLY A 298 -22.63 25.02 7.86
CA GLY A 298 -21.98 25.11 9.17
C GLY A 298 -22.30 23.96 10.14
N VAL A 299 -23.16 23.01 9.76
CA VAL A 299 -23.69 21.98 10.69
C VAL A 299 -22.59 21.14 11.35
N GLY A 300 -21.70 20.54 10.56
CA GLY A 300 -20.61 19.67 11.04
C GLY A 300 -19.21 20.27 10.96
N LEU A 301 -19.10 21.49 10.44
CA LEU A 301 -17.85 22.09 9.98
C LEU A 301 -16.97 22.51 11.17
N LYS A 302 -15.72 22.05 11.17
CA LYS A 302 -14.73 22.37 12.22
C LYS A 302 -13.52 23.12 11.70
N TYR A 303 -13.06 22.80 10.50
CA TYR A 303 -11.84 23.37 9.93
C TYR A 303 -12.08 23.78 8.49
N VAL A 304 -11.78 25.04 8.17
CA VAL A 304 -11.91 25.59 6.82
C VAL A 304 -10.61 26.29 6.46
N TYR A 305 -9.88 25.72 5.51
CA TYR A 305 -8.69 26.34 4.93
C TYR A 305 -9.00 26.72 3.49
N ALA A 306 -9.20 28.01 3.25
CA ALA A 306 -9.54 28.60 1.96
C ALA A 306 -8.60 29.77 1.60
N GLY A 307 -7.40 29.80 2.20
CA GLY A 307 -6.39 30.81 1.95
C GLY A 307 -5.88 30.82 0.51
N HIS A 308 -5.31 31.94 0.07
CA HIS A 308 -4.79 32.15 -1.29
C HIS A 308 -5.82 31.83 -2.38
N ASN A 309 -6.96 32.53 -2.30
CA ASN A 309 -8.04 32.52 -3.30
C ASN A 309 -8.37 33.97 -3.71
N GLU A 310 -9.47 34.19 -4.43
CA GLU A 310 -9.96 35.52 -4.83
C GLU A 310 -11.39 35.77 -4.29
N LEU A 311 -11.64 35.33 -3.06
CA LEU A 311 -12.98 35.24 -2.49
C LEU A 311 -13.63 36.61 -2.36
N LYS A 312 -14.74 36.82 -3.08
CA LYS A 312 -15.63 37.98 -2.95
C LYS A 312 -16.83 37.70 -2.05
N SER A 313 -17.19 36.43 -1.91
CA SER A 313 -18.33 35.99 -1.10
C SER A 313 -18.03 34.65 -0.44
N LEU A 314 -18.17 34.64 0.89
CA LEU A 314 -18.15 33.43 1.72
C LEU A 314 -19.45 33.37 2.50
N ASN A 315 -20.21 32.29 2.32
CA ASN A 315 -21.45 32.07 3.05
C ASN A 315 -21.42 30.71 3.76
N ILE A 316 -21.53 30.72 5.08
CA ILE A 316 -21.60 29.51 5.90
C ILE A 316 -22.94 29.52 6.63
N THR A 317 -23.86 28.65 6.22
CA THR A 317 -25.23 28.57 6.75
C THR A 317 -25.66 27.13 7.01
N PRO A 318 -26.22 26.79 8.18
CA PRO A 318 -26.41 27.66 9.36
C PRO A 318 -25.07 28.08 9.98
N LYS A 319 -25.10 28.97 10.98
CA LYS A 319 -23.89 29.41 11.70
C LYS A 319 -23.09 28.18 12.19
N PRO A 320 -21.76 28.13 11.96
CA PRO A 320 -20.97 26.97 12.31
C PRO A 320 -20.63 26.96 13.81
N GLU A 321 -21.48 26.32 14.62
CA GLU A 321 -21.31 26.25 16.09
C GLU A 321 -20.09 25.44 16.53
N TRP A 322 -19.51 24.63 15.65
CA TRP A 322 -18.36 23.76 15.94
C TRP A 322 -17.06 24.20 15.26
N LEU A 323 -17.02 25.39 14.67
CA LEU A 323 -15.84 25.90 13.97
C LEU A 323 -14.70 26.11 14.96
N ILE A 324 -13.57 25.47 14.70
CA ILE A 324 -12.34 25.56 15.51
C ILE A 324 -11.35 26.50 14.84
N ASP A 325 -11.16 26.36 13.53
CA ASP A 325 -10.17 27.12 12.78
C ASP A 325 -10.71 27.50 11.39
N ILE A 326 -10.39 28.72 10.96
CA ILE A 326 -10.74 29.23 9.64
C ILE A 326 -9.62 30.13 9.11
N ASP A 327 -9.07 29.74 7.97
CA ASP A 327 -8.10 30.54 7.22
C ASP A 327 -8.71 30.95 5.87
N ILE A 328 -8.82 32.26 5.66
CA ILE A 328 -9.29 32.90 4.43
C ILE A 328 -8.31 33.99 3.95
N SER A 329 -7.05 33.89 4.40
CA SER A 329 -5.98 34.81 4.00
C SER A 329 -5.85 34.89 2.48
N GLN A 330 -5.49 36.06 1.96
CA GLN A 330 -5.31 36.28 0.52
C GLN A 330 -3.85 36.12 0.14
#